data_AF-A0A0U5IQC7-F1
#
_entry.id   AF-A0A0U5IQC7-F1
#
_cell.length_a   1.000
_cell.length_b   1.000
_cell.length_c   1.000
_cell.angle_alpha   90.00
_cell.angle_beta   90.00
_cell.angle_gamma   90.00
#
_symmetry.space_group_name_H-M   'P 1'
#
loop_
_entity.id
_entity.type
_entity.pdbx_description
1 polymer ?
#
loop_
_entity_poly.entity_id
_entity_poly.type
_entity_poly.pdbx_seq_one_letter_code
_entity_poly.pdbx_strand_id
1 'polypeptide(L)' 'MDVVLEVKLNPNLHDREIRIDNGWTVKIGRGLDFYQKPESWYGVGATDLSLRKCLETKVDIFRA' A
#
# COMPACT_ATOMS: atom_id res chain seq x y z
N MET A 1 18.31 14.87 -10.19
CA MET A 1 17.68 14.95 -8.86
C MET A 1 17.51 13.53 -8.43
N ASP A 2 18.31 13.12 -7.44
CA ASP A 2 18.41 11.72 -7.06
C ASP A 2 17.42 11.41 -5.96
N VAL A 3 16.88 10.19 -5.98
CA VAL A 3 15.96 9.70 -4.95
C VAL A 3 16.77 8.91 -3.93
N VAL A 4 16.69 9.32 -2.67
CA VAL A 4 17.35 8.62 -1.55
C VAL A 4 16.31 7.75 -0.84
N LEU A 5 16.60 6.45 -0.71
CA LEU A 5 15.75 5.49 0.01
C LEU A 5 16.38 5.13 1.36
N GLU A 6 15.67 5.40 2.46
CA GLU A 6 16.04 4.97 3.81
C GLU A 6 15.12 3.82 4.27
N VAL A 7 15.71 2.72 4.74
CA VAL A 7 14.98 1.54 5.24
C VAL A 7 15.39 1.25 6.68
N LYS A 8 14.40 1.16 7.58
CA LYS A 8 14.57 0.83 9.00
C LYS A 8 13.68 -0.35 9.35
N LEU A 9 14.23 -1.32 10.08
CA LEU A 9 13.50 -2.51 10.53
C LEU A 9 13.17 -2.39 12.02
N ASN A 10 11.90 -2.58 12.36
CA ASN A 10 11.43 -2.62 13.74
C ASN A 10 10.47 -3.80 13.92
N PRO A 11 10.81 -4.83 14.72
CA PRO A 11 9.99 -6.02 14.90
C PRO A 11 8.68 -5.75 15.67
N ASN A 12 8.59 -4.63 16.38
CA ASN A 12 7.42 -4.27 17.20
C ASN A 12 6.46 -3.30 16.48
N LEU A 13 6.71 -3.00 15.20
CA LEU A 13 5.89 -2.08 14.43
C LEU A 13 4.67 -2.81 13.85
N HIS A 14 3.47 -2.40 14.25
CA HIS A 14 2.21 -3.00 13.79
C HIS A 14 1.32 -2.03 12.98
N ASP A 15 1.61 -0.73 13.08
CA ASP A 15 0.85 0.31 12.40
C ASP A 15 1.24 0.40 10.93
N ARG A 16 0.22 0.57 10.09
CA ARG A 16 0.36 0.72 8.63
C ARG A 16 -0.07 2.12 8.24
N GLU A 17 0.89 2.94 7.83
CA GLU A 17 0.61 4.31 7.44
C GLU A 17 1.58 4.81 6.36
N ILE A 18 1.08 5.73 5.54
CA ILE A 18 1.84 6.49 4.56
C ILE A 18 1.72 7.95 4.97
N ARG A 19 2.85 8.61 5.19
CA ARG A 19 2.91 10.04 5.50
C ARG A 19 3.47 10.79 4.31
N ILE A 20 2.78 11.84 3.90
CA ILE A 20 3.17 12.72 2.81
C ILE A 20 3.56 14.07 3.42
N ASP A 21 4.63 14.67 2.92
CA ASP A 21 5.23 15.91 3.43
C ASP A 21 4.27 17.12 3.45
N ASN A 22 3.29 17.13 2.54
CA ASN A 22 2.21 18.11 2.48
C ASN A 22 1.11 17.93 3.55
N GLY A 23 1.34 17.08 4.56
CA GLY A 23 0.48 16.93 5.74
C GLY A 23 -0.60 15.86 5.63
N TRP A 24 -0.67 15.13 4.52
CA TRP A 24 -1.60 14.01 4.36
C TRP A 24 -1.05 12.74 5.00
N THR A 25 -1.92 12.02 5.71
CA THR A 25 -1.63 10.68 6.23
C THR A 25 -2.70 9.71 5.77
N VAL A 26 -2.29 8.59 5.17
CA VAL A 26 -3.17 7.52 4.71
C VAL A 26 -2.89 6.26 5.50
N LYS A 27 -3.91 5.74 6.19
CA LYS A 27 -3.84 4.46 6.92
C LYS A 27 -4.64 3.41 6.17
N ILE A 28 -3.99 2.29 5.83
CA ILE A 28 -4.60 1.18 5.10
C ILE A 28 -4.60 -0.05 6.00
N GLY A 29 -5.78 -0.62 6.25
CA GLY A 29 -5.96 -1.73 7.18
C GLY A 29 -5.06 -2.94 6.88
N ARG A 30 -4.70 -3.20 5.62
CA ARG A 30 -3.78 -4.27 5.21
C ARG A 30 -2.38 -3.78 4.79
N GLY A 31 -2.10 -2.48 4.91
CA GLY A 31 -0.90 -1.88 4.32
C GLY A 31 -0.97 -1.91 2.79
N LEU A 32 0.17 -2.08 2.12
CA LEU A 32 0.24 -2.19 0.65
C LEU A 32 -0.14 -3.59 0.12
N ASP A 33 -0.44 -4.54 1.01
CA ASP A 33 -0.81 -5.93 0.68
C ASP A 33 -2.32 -6.17 0.74
N PHE A 34 -3.06 -5.47 -0.12
CA PHE A 34 -4.52 -5.62 -0.25
C PHE A 34 -4.96 -6.17 -1.60
N TYR A 35 -4.05 -6.51 -2.50
CA TYR A 35 -4.41 -7.15 -3.78
C TYR A 35 -4.55 -8.66 -3.63
N GLN A 36 -5.51 -9.26 -4.33
CA GLN A 36 -5.60 -10.71 -4.44
C GLN A 36 -4.54 -11.25 -5.40
N LYS A 37 -4.15 -12.51 -5.21
CA LYS A 37 -3.31 -13.24 -6.16
C LYS A 37 -4.00 -13.25 -7.53
N PRO A 38 -3.27 -13.07 -8.66
CA PRO A 38 -3.89 -13.16 -9.97
C PRO A 38 -4.30 -14.60 -10.25
N GLU A 39 -5.40 -14.78 -10.99
CA GLU A 39 -5.88 -16.11 -11.38
C GLU A 39 -4.86 -16.84 -12.29
N SER A 40 -4.16 -16.10 -13.14
CA SER A 40 -3.10 -16.58 -14.01
C SER A 40 -2.06 -15.48 -14.25
N TRP A 41 -0.83 -15.87 -14.56
CA TRP A 41 0.26 -14.97 -14.94
C TRP A 41 -0.02 -14.20 -16.23
N TYR A 42 -0.89 -14.74 -17.09
CA TYR A 42 -1.31 -14.13 -18.36
C TYR A 42 -2.74 -13.58 -18.30
N GLY A 43 -3.36 -13.58 -17.10
CA GLY A 43 -4.71 -13.10 -16.91
C GLY A 43 -4.80 -11.57 -16.85
N VAL A 44 -5.99 -11.04 -17.10
CA VAL A 44 -6.28 -9.61 -16.92
C VAL A 44 -6.02 -9.23 -15.46
N GLY A 45 -5.32 -8.12 -15.26
CA GLY A 45 -4.89 -7.67 -13.94
C GLY A 45 -3.61 -8.31 -13.42
N ALA A 46 -2.93 -9.21 -14.17
CA ALA A 46 -1.62 -9.75 -13.76
C ALA A 46 -0.55 -8.65 -13.63
N THR A 47 -0.53 -7.71 -14.58
CA THR A 47 0.42 -6.58 -14.62
C THR A 47 -0.21 -5.29 -14.11
N ASP A 48 -1.42 -4.96 -14.58
CA ASP A 48 -2.13 -3.74 -14.19
C ASP A 48 -2.97 -3.98 -12.92
N LEU A 49 -2.52 -3.40 -11.81
CA LEU A 49 -3.18 -3.55 -10.52
C LEU A 49 -4.55 -2.84 -10.44
N SER A 50 -4.86 -1.89 -11.34
CA SER A 50 -6.18 -1.26 -11.39
C SER A 50 -7.30 -2.24 -11.78
N LEU A 51 -6.94 -3.30 -12.49
CA LEU A 51 -7.83 -4.40 -12.90
C LEU A 51 -7.77 -5.59 -11.93
N ARG A 52 -6.93 -5.53 -10.89
CA ARG A 52 -6.74 -6.63 -9.93
C ARG A 52 -7.80 -6.56 -8.84
N LYS A 53 -8.45 -7.69 -8.57
CA LYS A 53 -9.36 -7.85 -7.42
C LYS A 53 -8.62 -7.56 -6.11
N CYS A 54 -9.29 -6.87 -5.18
CA CYS A 54 -8.74 -6.54 -3.87
C CYS A 54 -9.33 -7.43 -2.77
N LEU A 55 -8.58 -7.59 -1.69
CA LEU A 55 -9.08 -8.05 -0.40
C LEU A 55 -9.80 -6.89 0.28
N GLU A 56 -10.85 -7.20 1.03
CA GLU A 56 -11.57 -6.19 1.81
C GLU A 56 -10.61 -5.48 2.78
N THR A 57 -10.64 -4.14 2.78
CA THR A 57 -9.82 -3.33 3.66
C THR A 57 -10.45 -1.95 3.87
N LYS A 58 -10.03 -1.29 4.94
CA LYS A 58 -10.41 0.08 5.26
C LYS A 58 -9.28 1.03 4.90
N VAL A 59 -9.63 2.18 4.32
CA VAL A 59 -8.71 3.28 4.04
C VAL A 59 -9.19 4.50 4.80
N ASP A 60 -8.38 4.94 5.77
CA ASP A 60 -8.64 6.13 6.56
C ASP A 60 -7.67 7.24 6.13
N ILE A 61 -8.22 8.42 5.83
CA ILE A 61 -7.47 9.57 5.32
C ILE A 61 -7.53 10.70 6.35
N PHE A 62 -6.36 11.21 6.73
CA PHE A 62 -6.19 12.28 7.70
C PHE A 62 -5.38 13.42 7.10
N ARG A 63 -5.62 14.64 7.58
CA ARG A 63 -4.83 15.82 7.29
C ARG A 63 -4.65 16.64 8.56
N ALA A 64 -3.41 17.08 8.80
CA ALA A 64 -3.08 18.02 9.87
C ALA A 64 -3.35 19.47 9.46
#